data_AF-A0A9P4H704-F1
#
_entry.id   AF-A0A9P4H704-F1
#
_cell.length_a   1.000
_cell.length_b   1.000
_cell.length_c   1.000
_cell.angle_alpha   90.00
_cell.angle_beta   90.00
_cell.angle_gamma   90.00
#
_symmetry.space_group_name_H-M   'P 1'
#
loop_
_entity.id
_entity.type
_entity.pdbx_description
1 polymer ?
#
loop_
_entity_poly.entity_id
_entity_poly.type
_entity_poly.pdbx_seq_one_letter_code
_entity_poly.pdbx_strand_id
1 'polypeptide(L)'
;MHTSLRATVVGLAILNTASAVQLASFAPRIEISNAQCRTAYTTTIEGCQASDFAANAICSSACVQGLIKIGNVVNSACKDVDVGETSIIGVFQNGIGIQAL
;
A
#
# COMPACT_ATOMS: atom_id res chain seq x y z
N MET A 1 27.95 12.81 -51.86
CA MET A 1 27.59 13.58 -50.65
C MET A 1 26.30 12.99 -50.10
N HIS A 2 26.35 12.18 -49.04
CA HIS A 2 25.14 11.61 -48.43
C HIS A 2 25.19 11.89 -46.92
N THR A 3 24.43 12.90 -46.50
CA THR A 3 24.25 13.30 -45.10
C THR A 3 23.23 12.34 -44.47
N SER A 4 23.68 11.48 -43.56
CA SER A 4 22.80 10.59 -42.79
C SER A 4 22.23 11.34 -41.60
N LEU A 5 20.92 11.57 -41.59
CA LEU A 5 20.18 12.21 -40.52
C LEU A 5 19.93 11.19 -39.40
N ARG A 6 20.59 11.34 -38.25
CA ARG A 6 20.31 10.53 -37.05
C ARG A 6 19.03 11.04 -36.39
N ALA A 7 17.93 10.34 -36.61
CA ALA A 7 16.68 10.59 -35.89
C ALA A 7 16.81 10.05 -34.45
N THR A 8 17.07 10.92 -33.49
CA THR A 8 16.96 10.61 -32.06
C THR A 8 15.48 10.55 -31.68
N VAL A 9 14.95 9.33 -31.57
CA VAL A 9 13.62 9.09 -31.00
C VAL A 9 13.72 9.30 -29.49
N VAL A 10 13.23 10.44 -29.01
CA VAL A 10 13.03 10.68 -27.57
C VAL A 10 11.75 9.96 -27.17
N GLY A 11 11.89 8.78 -26.58
CA GLY A 11 10.77 8.03 -26.02
C GLY A 11 10.22 8.75 -24.79
N LEU A 12 8.95 9.18 -24.85
CA LEU A 12 8.22 9.73 -23.72
C LEU A 12 7.92 8.59 -22.74
N ALA A 13 8.72 8.44 -21.68
CA ALA A 13 8.43 7.52 -20.59
C ALA A 13 7.21 8.07 -19.83
N ILE A 14 6.08 7.38 -19.94
CA ILE A 14 4.88 7.68 -19.15
C ILE A 14 5.21 7.24 -17.72
N LEU A 15 5.54 8.19 -16.85
CA LEU A 15 5.71 7.94 -15.42
C LEU A 15 4.32 7.64 -14.87
N ASN A 16 4.00 6.35 -14.76
CA ASN A 16 2.79 5.89 -14.10
C ASN A 16 2.93 6.23 -12.61
N THR A 17 2.34 7.35 -12.17
CA THR A 17 2.33 7.73 -10.76
C THR A 17 1.37 6.79 -10.03
N ALA A 18 1.84 5.60 -9.67
CA ALA A 18 1.11 4.72 -8.79
C ALA A 18 0.88 5.49 -7.49
N SER A 19 -0.38 5.85 -7.20
CA SER A 19 -0.74 6.45 -5.93
C SER A 19 -0.28 5.51 -4.82
N ALA A 20 0.64 5.97 -3.98
CA ALA A 20 1.19 5.19 -2.89
C ALA A 20 0.06 4.74 -1.96
N VAL A 21 -0.24 3.44 -1.96
CA VAL A 21 -1.25 2.88 -1.05
C VAL A 21 -0.63 2.72 0.33
N GLN A 22 -1.31 3.18 1.36
CA GLN A 22 -0.94 3.04 2.77
C GLN A 22 -2.17 2.64 3.57
N LEU A 23 -2.00 2.14 4.80
CA LEU A 23 -3.15 1.77 5.63
C LEU A 23 -4.04 2.98 5.95
N ALA A 24 -3.44 4.15 6.10
CA ALA A 24 -4.20 5.39 6.26
C ALA A 24 -4.96 5.80 4.99
N SER A 25 -4.82 5.13 3.85
CA SER A 25 -5.63 5.44 2.65
C SER A 25 -7.07 4.95 2.77
N PHE A 26 -7.35 4.02 3.70
CA PHE A 26 -8.65 3.39 3.87
C PHE A 26 -9.50 4.10 4.93
N ALA A 27 -10.82 4.12 4.71
CA ALA A 27 -11.80 4.65 5.66
C ALA A 27 -12.45 3.50 6.46
N PRO A 28 -12.85 3.74 7.73
CA PRO A 28 -12.66 4.97 8.49
C PRO A 28 -11.20 5.17 8.93
N ARG A 29 -10.75 6.44 8.95
CA ARG A 29 -9.42 6.81 9.45
C ARG A 29 -9.45 6.86 10.97
N ILE A 30 -8.33 6.48 11.58
CA ILE A 30 -8.12 6.54 13.03
C ILE A 30 -6.93 7.44 13.37
N GLU A 31 -6.99 8.05 14.54
CA GLU A 31 -5.88 8.78 15.13
C GLU A 31 -5.01 7.83 15.95
N ILE A 32 -3.69 7.86 15.73
CA ILE A 32 -2.73 6.98 16.40
C ILE A 32 -1.70 7.82 17.15
N SER A 33 -1.76 7.79 18.48
CA SER A 33 -0.85 8.53 19.36
C SER A 33 0.56 7.91 19.40
N ASN A 34 0.66 6.58 19.36
CA ASN A 34 1.93 5.85 19.36
C ASN A 34 2.69 6.11 18.05
N ALA A 35 3.91 6.65 18.16
CA ALA A 35 4.69 7.04 16.99
C ALA A 35 5.07 5.86 16.07
N GLN A 36 5.44 4.72 16.64
CA GLN A 36 5.85 3.54 15.86
C GLN A 36 4.68 2.97 15.06
N CYS A 37 3.52 2.83 15.72
CA CYS A 37 2.31 2.38 15.05
C CYS A 37 1.83 3.39 13.99
N ARG A 38 1.95 4.69 14.26
CA ARG A 38 1.62 5.75 13.28
C ARG A 38 2.51 5.65 12.05
N THR A 39 3.81 5.41 12.23
CA THR A 39 4.74 5.17 11.11
C THR A 39 4.29 3.97 10.26
N ALA A 40 3.97 2.83 10.89
CA ALA A 40 3.46 1.66 10.18
C ALA A 40 2.16 1.99 9.41
N TYR A 41 1.22 2.68 10.04
CA TYR A 41 -0.06 3.09 9.46
C TYR A 41 0.06 4.00 8.23
N THR A 42 1.10 4.84 8.19
CA THR A 42 1.37 5.76 7.06
C THR A 42 2.44 5.25 6.11
N THR A 43 2.96 4.03 6.30
CA THR A 43 3.98 3.44 5.43
C THR A 43 3.34 3.01 4.10
N THR A 44 4.01 3.32 3.00
CA THR A 44 3.62 2.84 1.67
C THR A 44 3.73 1.32 1.61
N ILE A 45 2.66 0.68 1.13
CA ILE A 45 2.57 -0.75 0.90
C ILE A 45 3.15 -1.04 -0.48
N GLU A 46 4.39 -1.51 -0.51
CA GLU A 46 5.07 -1.85 -1.77
C GLU A 46 4.28 -2.87 -2.58
N GLY A 47 4.19 -2.66 -3.89
CA GLY A 47 3.50 -3.56 -4.81
C GLY A 47 1.98 -3.37 -4.87
N CYS A 48 1.40 -2.52 -4.02
CA CYS A 48 0.00 -2.13 -4.10
C CYS A 48 -0.19 -0.83 -4.88
N GLN A 49 -1.19 -0.82 -5.74
CA GLN A 49 -1.69 0.35 -6.47
C GLN A 49 -3.20 0.50 -6.24
N ALA A 50 -3.74 1.70 -6.47
CA ALA A 50 -5.15 1.99 -6.21
C ALA A 50 -6.12 1.04 -6.95
N SER A 51 -5.74 0.53 -8.13
CA SER A 51 -6.59 -0.40 -8.88
C SER A 51 -6.70 -1.79 -8.24
N ASP A 52 -5.78 -2.19 -7.34
CA ASP A 52 -5.90 -3.45 -6.58
C ASP A 52 -7.11 -3.43 -5.64
N PHE A 53 -7.62 -2.24 -5.30
CA PHE A 53 -8.73 -2.01 -4.37
C PHE A 53 -9.98 -1.43 -5.07
N ALA A 54 -10.04 -1.47 -6.40
CA ALA A 54 -11.24 -1.07 -7.12
C ALA A 54 -12.38 -2.07 -6.88
N ALA A 55 -13.62 -1.65 -7.11
CA ALA A 55 -14.77 -2.53 -6.94
C ALA A 55 -14.66 -3.76 -7.85
N ASN A 56 -14.78 -4.97 -7.28
CA ASN A 56 -14.59 -6.27 -7.93
C ASN A 56 -13.17 -6.53 -8.48
N ALA A 57 -12.16 -5.77 -8.04
CA ALA A 57 -10.78 -6.09 -8.33
C ALA A 57 -10.28 -7.25 -7.48
N ILE A 58 -9.38 -8.05 -8.06
CA ILE A 58 -8.56 -9.02 -7.33
C ILE A 58 -7.20 -8.36 -7.13
N CYS A 59 -6.71 -8.33 -5.89
CA CYS A 59 -5.38 -7.81 -5.59
C CYS A 59 -4.32 -8.57 -6.41
N SER A 60 -3.40 -7.82 -7.02
CA SER A 60 -2.22 -8.40 -7.64
C SER A 60 -1.38 -9.17 -6.62
N SER A 61 -0.62 -10.17 -7.10
CA SER A 61 0.28 -10.95 -6.24
C SER A 61 1.31 -10.08 -5.53
N ALA A 62 1.79 -9.02 -6.18
CA ALA A 62 2.69 -8.03 -5.59
C ALA A 62 2.02 -7.31 -4.40
N CYS A 63 0.76 -6.89 -4.57
CA CYS A 63 0.02 -6.24 -3.50
C CYS A 63 -0.26 -7.19 -2.33
N VAL A 64 -0.65 -8.44 -2.59
CA VAL A 64 -0.84 -9.44 -1.52
C VAL A 64 0.44 -9.64 -0.70
N GLN A 65 1.61 -9.72 -1.35
CA GLN A 65 2.88 -9.79 -0.63
C GLN A 65 3.17 -8.52 0.18
N GLY A 66 2.85 -7.35 -0.36
CA GLY A 66 2.92 -6.08 0.37
C GLY A 66 2.03 -6.06 1.61
N LEU A 67 0.79 -6.55 1.48
CA LEU A 67 -0.18 -6.61 2.57
C LEU A 67 0.26 -7.57 3.68
N ILE A 68 0.87 -8.72 3.34
CA ILE A 68 1.45 -9.64 4.33
C ILE A 68 2.59 -8.96 5.10
N LYS A 69 3.50 -8.28 4.39
CA LYS A 69 4.63 -7.57 5.00
C LYS A 69 4.15 -6.48 5.96
N ILE A 70 3.24 -5.61 5.52
CA ILE A 70 2.74 -4.52 6.37
C ILE A 70 1.93 -5.05 7.54
N GLY A 71 1.21 -6.17 7.39
CA GLY A 71 0.51 -6.85 8.48
C GLY A 71 1.46 -7.29 9.60
N ASN A 72 2.63 -7.85 9.25
CA ASN A 72 3.65 -8.20 10.24
C ASN A 72 4.23 -6.96 10.95
N VAL A 73 4.45 -5.87 10.20
CA VAL A 73 4.93 -4.60 10.77
C VAL A 73 3.90 -4.02 11.73
N VAL A 74 2.61 -4.02 11.37
CA VAL A 74 1.52 -3.56 12.25
C VAL A 74 1.44 -4.41 13.51
N ASN A 75 1.45 -5.74 13.38
CA ASN A 75 1.41 -6.65 14.53
C ASN A 75 2.55 -6.38 15.52
N SER A 76 3.75 -6.05 15.02
CA SER A 76 4.87 -5.71 15.90
C SER A 76 4.81 -4.27 16.44
N ALA A 77 4.51 -3.27 15.60
CA ALA A 77 4.61 -1.86 15.94
C ALA A 77 3.38 -1.32 16.71
N CYS A 78 2.24 -2.00 16.58
CA CYS A 78 0.97 -1.63 17.18
C CYS A 78 0.52 -2.60 18.28
N LYS A 79 1.38 -3.50 18.77
CA LYS A 79 0.99 -4.59 19.69
C LYS A 79 0.26 -4.13 20.98
N ASP A 80 0.60 -2.95 21.49
CA ASP A 80 0.01 -2.36 22.71
C ASP A 80 -0.91 -1.17 22.40
N VAL A 81 -1.28 -0.99 21.12
CA VAL A 81 -2.14 0.10 20.68
C VAL A 81 -3.58 -0.39 20.66
N ASP A 82 -4.37 0.11 21.62
CA ASP A 82 -5.81 -0.11 21.69
C ASP A 82 -6.52 0.76 20.63
N VAL A 83 -7.04 0.09 19.62
CA VAL A 83 -7.85 0.67 18.55
C VAL A 83 -9.08 -0.21 18.38
N GLY A 84 -10.19 0.37 17.93
CA GLY A 84 -11.40 -0.42 17.68
C GLY A 84 -11.11 -1.62 16.75
N GLU A 85 -11.70 -2.77 17.05
CA GLU A 85 -11.47 -4.03 16.33
C GLU A 85 -11.81 -3.94 14.83
N THR A 86 -12.72 -3.03 14.48
CA THR A 86 -13.15 -2.76 13.10
C THR A 86 -12.26 -1.74 12.37
N SER A 87 -11.31 -1.12 13.07
CA SER A 87 -10.30 -0.28 12.43
C SER A 87 -9.35 -1.13 11.59
N ILE A 88 -8.72 -0.53 10.58
CA ILE A 88 -7.77 -1.27 9.73
C ILE A 88 -6.61 -1.86 10.54
N ILE A 89 -6.14 -1.19 11.59
CA ILE A 89 -5.10 -1.70 12.50
C ILE A 89 -5.64 -2.89 13.31
N GLY A 90 -6.85 -2.78 13.86
CA GLY A 90 -7.52 -3.89 14.56
C GLY A 90 -7.71 -5.13 13.66
N VAL A 91 -8.07 -4.93 12.40
CA VAL A 91 -8.21 -6.01 11.40
C VAL A 91 -6.89 -6.76 11.16
N PHE A 92 -5.75 -6.05 11.10
CA PHE A 92 -4.43 -6.69 10.97
C PHE A 92 -3.97 -7.36 12.29
N GLN A 93 -4.25 -6.75 13.44
CA GLN A 93 -3.96 -7.33 14.77
C GLN A 93 -4.71 -8.64 15.01
N ASN A 94 -5.95 -8.73 14.52
CA ASN A 94 -6.77 -9.95 14.59
C ASN A 94 -6.46 -10.97 13.48
N GLY A 95 -5.50 -10.68 12.59
CA GLY A 95 -5.12 -11.56 11.47
C GLY A 95 -6.17 -11.64 10.36
N ILE A 96 -7.21 -10.79 10.37
CA ILE A 96 -8.33 -10.85 9.43
C ILE A 96 -7.99 -10.18 8.09
N GLY A 97 -7.05 -9.21 8.08
CA GLY A 97 -6.79 -8.35 6.91
C GLY A 97 -6.45 -9.06 5.61
N ILE A 98 -5.71 -10.18 5.65
CA ILE A 98 -5.37 -10.97 4.45
C ILE A 98 -6.43 -12.04 4.16
N GLN A 99 -7.11 -12.56 5.19
CA GLN A 99 -8.10 -13.63 5.03
C GLN A 99 -9.35 -13.18 4.25
N ALA A 100 -9.57 -11.87 4.13
CA ALA A 100 -10.68 -11.27 3.41
C ALA A 100 -10.41 -11.04 1.91
N LEU A 101 -9.23 -11.41 1.39
CA LEU A 101 -8.78 -11.18 0.01
C LEU A 101 -8.93 -12.41 -0.90
#